data_AF-A0A8D5ZKP8-F1
#
_entry.id   AF-A0A8D5ZKP8-F1
#
_cell.length_a   1.000
_cell.length_b   1.000
_cell.length_c   1.000
_cell.angle_alpha   90.00
_cell.angle_beta   90.00
_cell.angle_gamma   90.00
#
_symmetry.space_group_name_H-M   'P 1'
#
loop_
_entity.id
_entity.type
_entity.pdbx_description
1 polymer ?
#
loop_
_entity_poly.entity_id
_entity_poly.type
_entity_poly.pdbx_seq_one_letter_code
_entity_poly.pdbx_strand_id
1 'polypeptide(L)'
;MQAIHLLTKRALKGDLDALRKTIQFLESYDVPVAKFAIYSLIYQYAMNNIINLKEECEKCGGKCCKSGLPVPVYDFDYEEMTKHIRLKLEKKNSIYLIPRPCKYQKGWTCSINSFKPYACLSYPFATEDEQIEVIKNYNGKGVPDFNVPDFCTAGKKVKALMDSLIKNLRKEKGREPKPEEVLIALLNDKRR
;
A
#
# COMPACT_ATOMS: atom_id res chain seq x y z
N MET A 1 10.83 -10.85 -11.16
CA MET A 1 10.47 -9.69 -10.29
C MET A 1 9.45 -8.74 -10.93
N GLN A 2 9.58 -8.31 -12.20
CA GLN A 2 8.56 -7.42 -12.81
C GLN A 2 7.13 -8.00 -12.78
N ALA A 3 6.98 -9.32 -12.98
CA ALA A 3 5.67 -9.98 -12.94
C ALA A 3 4.98 -9.87 -11.56
N ILE A 4 5.72 -9.96 -10.45
CA ILE A 4 5.12 -9.85 -9.11
C ILE A 4 4.73 -8.39 -8.82
N HIS A 5 5.56 -7.40 -9.17
CA HIS A 5 5.18 -5.98 -9.00
C HIS A 5 3.94 -5.60 -9.80
N LEU A 6 3.79 -6.11 -11.02
CA LEU A 6 2.59 -5.90 -11.83
C LEU A 6 1.35 -6.56 -11.19
N LEU A 7 1.50 -7.78 -10.67
CA LEU A 7 0.42 -8.48 -9.97
C LEU A 7 0.01 -7.73 -8.70
N THR A 8 0.98 -7.28 -7.91
CA THR A 8 0.75 -6.45 -6.72
C THR A 8 0.09 -5.13 -7.09
N LYS A 9 0.50 -4.47 -8.18
CA LYS A 9 -0.17 -3.26 -8.66
C LYS A 9 -1.64 -3.51 -8.97
N ARG A 10 -1.97 -4.60 -9.66
CA ARG A 10 -3.37 -4.98 -9.93
C ARG A 10 -4.14 -5.20 -8.64
N ALA A 11 -3.56 -5.93 -7.70
CA ALA A 11 -4.14 -6.14 -6.37
C ALA A 11 -4.47 -4.80 -5.69
N LEU A 12 -3.51 -3.89 -5.63
CA LEU A 12 -3.67 -2.58 -5.01
C LEU A 12 -4.65 -1.65 -5.73
N LYS A 13 -4.97 -1.91 -7.01
CA LYS A 13 -6.04 -1.23 -7.79
C LYS A 13 -7.44 -1.86 -7.58
N GLY A 14 -7.56 -2.90 -6.75
CA GLY A 14 -8.85 -3.53 -6.42
C GLY A 14 -9.10 -4.90 -7.05
N ASP A 15 -8.12 -5.47 -7.78
CA ASP A 15 -8.24 -6.82 -8.32
C ASP A 15 -8.03 -7.87 -7.22
N LEU A 16 -9.14 -8.38 -6.66
CA LEU A 16 -9.11 -9.33 -5.54
C LEU A 16 -8.44 -10.66 -5.91
N ASP A 17 -8.55 -11.12 -7.15
CA ASP A 17 -7.89 -12.35 -7.59
C ASP A 17 -6.38 -12.15 -7.70
N ALA A 18 -5.93 -10.99 -8.16
CA ALA A 18 -4.52 -10.62 -8.12
C ALA A 18 -4.01 -10.51 -6.67
N LEU A 19 -4.81 -9.98 -5.74
CA LEU A 19 -4.45 -9.93 -4.32
C LEU A 19 -4.25 -11.34 -3.76
N ARG A 20 -5.22 -12.23 -3.94
CA ARG A 20 -5.15 -13.64 -3.48
C ARG A 20 -3.94 -14.36 -4.04
N LYS A 21 -3.68 -14.22 -5.36
CA LYS A 21 -2.49 -14.81 -6.01
C LYS A 21 -1.18 -14.26 -5.46
N THR A 22 -1.13 -12.96 -5.14
CA THR A 22 0.06 -12.33 -4.55
C THR A 22 0.30 -12.85 -3.13
N ILE A 23 -0.76 -12.97 -2.33
CA ILE A 23 -0.69 -13.54 -0.98
C ILE A 23 -0.22 -14.99 -1.04
N GLN A 24 -0.85 -15.82 -1.87
CA GLN A 24 -0.46 -17.23 -2.05
C GLN A 24 1.01 -17.39 -2.47
N PHE A 25 1.49 -16.53 -3.36
CA PHE A 25 2.90 -16.50 -3.74
C PHE A 25 3.80 -16.18 -2.54
N LEU A 26 3.46 -15.17 -1.74
CA LEU A 26 4.24 -14.79 -0.55
C LEU A 26 4.19 -15.86 0.55
N GLU A 27 3.05 -16.55 0.72
CA GLU A 27 2.89 -17.64 1.69
C GLU A 27 3.78 -18.85 1.39
N SER A 28 4.23 -19.00 0.14
CA SER A 28 5.20 -20.05 -0.21
C SER A 28 6.60 -19.83 0.39
N TYR A 29 6.87 -18.65 0.96
CA TYR A 29 8.12 -18.30 1.60
C TYR A 29 7.97 -18.27 3.13
N ASP A 30 8.61 -19.20 3.83
CA ASP A 30 8.63 -19.25 5.29
C ASP A 30 9.68 -18.31 5.89
N VAL A 31 9.54 -17.00 5.64
CA VAL A 31 10.43 -15.96 6.16
C VAL A 31 9.65 -14.76 6.71
N PRO A 32 10.14 -14.08 7.77
CA PRO A 32 9.44 -12.94 8.38
C PRO A 32 9.06 -11.83 7.39
N VAL A 33 9.93 -11.53 6.43
CA VAL A 33 9.69 -10.47 5.43
C VAL A 33 8.51 -10.79 4.50
N ALA A 34 8.28 -12.06 4.17
CA ALA A 34 7.15 -12.45 3.34
C ALA A 34 5.83 -12.26 4.10
N LYS A 35 5.80 -12.66 5.37
CA LYS A 35 4.64 -12.42 6.24
C LYS A 35 4.38 -10.94 6.48
N PHE A 36 5.43 -10.14 6.66
CA PHE A 36 5.31 -8.68 6.73
C PHE A 36 4.65 -8.14 5.46
N ALA A 37 5.16 -8.51 4.28
CA ALA A 37 4.65 -8.07 3.00
C ALA A 37 3.16 -8.41 2.81
N ILE A 38 2.72 -9.60 3.24
CA ILE A 38 1.30 -9.98 3.18
C ILE A 38 0.44 -9.00 3.98
N TYR A 39 0.79 -8.70 5.24
CA TYR A 39 0.01 -7.75 6.04
C TYR A 39 0.07 -6.32 5.46
N SER A 40 1.23 -5.89 4.95
CA SER A 40 1.37 -4.61 4.25
C SER A 40 0.39 -4.50 3.08
N LEU A 41 0.28 -5.56 2.29
CA LEU A 41 -0.66 -5.60 1.16
C LEU A 41 -2.11 -5.55 1.61
N ILE A 42 -2.48 -6.24 2.68
CA ILE A 42 -3.84 -6.20 3.21
C ILE A 42 -4.20 -4.79 3.71
N TYR A 43 -3.32 -4.16 4.49
CA TYR A 43 -3.52 -2.79 4.98
C TYR A 43 -3.59 -1.79 3.83
N GLN A 44 -2.70 -1.92 2.84
CA GLN A 44 -2.68 -1.04 1.69
C GLN A 44 -3.91 -1.25 0.79
N TYR A 45 -4.37 -2.49 0.63
CA TYR A 45 -5.59 -2.81 -0.10
C TYR A 45 -6.81 -2.19 0.59
N ALA A 46 -6.89 -2.27 1.93
CA ALA A 46 -7.93 -1.63 2.71
C ALA A 46 -7.96 -0.12 2.47
N MET A 47 -6.78 0.52 2.52
CA MET A 47 -6.61 1.94 2.28
C MET A 47 -7.03 2.36 0.87
N ASN A 48 -6.65 1.60 -0.14
CA ASN A 48 -6.90 1.99 -1.53
C ASN A 48 -8.34 1.74 -1.98
N ASN A 49 -8.98 0.67 -1.48
CA ASN A 49 -10.18 0.11 -2.10
C ASN A 49 -11.38 -0.03 -1.18
N ILE A 50 -11.19 -0.04 0.15
CA ILE A 50 -12.27 -0.39 1.09
C ILE A 50 -12.70 0.80 1.94
N ILE A 51 -11.75 1.59 2.45
CA ILE A 51 -12.03 2.67 3.40
C ILE A 51 -12.17 3.99 2.64
N ASN A 52 -13.25 4.73 2.88
CA ASN A 52 -13.37 6.10 2.37
C ASN A 52 -12.45 7.05 3.16
N LEU A 53 -11.46 7.59 2.45
CA LEU A 53 -10.39 8.42 3.00
C LEU A 53 -10.37 9.85 2.44
N LYS A 54 -11.43 10.26 1.73
CA LYS A 54 -11.50 11.56 1.07
C LYS A 54 -11.22 12.69 2.05
N GLU A 55 -11.93 12.73 3.17
CA GLU A 55 -11.80 13.79 4.17
C GLU A 55 -10.41 13.83 4.80
N GLU A 56 -9.81 12.67 5.05
CA GLU A 56 -8.47 12.58 5.64
C GLU A 56 -7.39 13.04 4.65
N CYS A 57 -7.52 12.69 3.36
CA CYS A 57 -6.64 13.15 2.30
C CYS A 57 -6.79 14.65 2.04
N GLU A 58 -8.00 15.19 2.13
CA GLU A 58 -8.30 16.62 2.08
C GLU A 58 -7.59 17.35 3.24
N LYS A 59 -7.77 16.87 4.47
CA LYS A 59 -7.15 17.44 5.69
C LYS A 59 -5.63 17.50 5.60
N CYS A 60 -4.97 16.45 5.10
CA CYS A 60 -3.51 16.45 4.94
C CYS A 60 -3.03 17.14 3.65
N GLY A 61 -3.95 17.57 2.78
CA GLY A 61 -3.66 18.30 1.55
C GLY A 61 -2.78 17.53 0.56
N GLY A 62 -2.83 16.19 0.59
CA GLY A 62 -1.98 15.32 -0.24
C GLY A 62 -0.48 15.49 0.01
N LYS A 63 -0.04 15.69 1.27
CA LYS A 63 1.37 15.95 1.60
C LYS A 63 2.35 14.87 1.12
N CYS A 64 1.91 13.61 1.01
CA CYS A 64 2.71 12.52 0.42
C CYS A 64 3.12 12.79 -1.04
N CYS A 65 2.40 13.65 -1.77
CA CYS A 65 2.75 14.07 -3.12
C CYS A 65 3.60 15.36 -3.15
N LYS A 66 3.65 16.14 -2.06
CA LYS A 66 4.35 17.44 -1.99
C LYS A 66 5.81 17.30 -1.54
N SER A 67 6.10 16.39 -0.63
CA SER A 67 7.40 16.29 0.04
C SER A 67 7.90 14.85 0.14
N GLY A 68 9.22 14.67 0.29
CA GLY A 68 9.90 13.38 0.42
C GLY A 68 10.68 12.99 -0.83
N LEU A 69 11.15 11.75 -0.89
CA LEU A 69 11.92 11.25 -2.02
C LEU A 69 11.08 11.16 -3.32
N PRO A 70 11.71 11.31 -4.50
CA PRO A 70 11.05 11.07 -5.77
C PRO A 70 10.40 9.69 -5.83
N VAL A 71 9.24 9.58 -6.47
CA VAL A 71 8.55 8.30 -6.60
C VAL A 71 9.17 7.49 -7.73
N PRO A 72 9.63 6.25 -7.48
CA PRO A 72 10.10 5.37 -8.53
C PRO A 72 8.94 4.94 -9.43
N VAL A 73 9.18 4.98 -10.73
CA VAL A 73 8.30 4.51 -11.81
C VAL A 73 9.01 3.36 -12.49
N TYR A 74 8.49 2.16 -12.27
CA TYR A 74 8.97 0.95 -12.92
C TYR A 74 8.64 0.97 -14.42
N ASP A 75 9.33 0.15 -15.22
CA ASP A 75 9.13 0.13 -16.68
C ASP A 75 7.66 -0.11 -17.06
N PHE A 76 6.97 -1.05 -16.40
CA PHE A 76 5.55 -1.30 -16.63
C PHE A 76 4.65 -0.12 -16.24
N ASP A 77 5.03 0.66 -15.21
CA ASP A 77 4.31 1.88 -14.84
C ASP A 77 4.52 2.96 -15.90
N TYR A 78 5.76 3.11 -16.38
CA TYR A 78 6.11 4.07 -17.42
C TYR A 78 5.34 3.77 -18.72
N GLU A 79 5.29 2.50 -19.13
CA GLU A 79 4.51 2.04 -20.27
C GLU A 79 3.00 2.31 -20.10
N GLU A 80 2.42 2.08 -18.92
CA GLU A 80 1.00 2.39 -18.67
C GLU A 80 0.75 3.90 -18.71
N MET A 81 1.63 4.70 -18.10
CA MET A 81 1.49 6.15 -18.05
C MET A 81 1.63 6.79 -19.44
N THR A 82 2.54 6.31 -20.29
CA THR A 82 2.76 6.84 -21.65
C THR A 82 1.57 6.60 -22.58
N LYS A 83 0.73 5.59 -22.32
CA LYS A 83 -0.54 5.37 -23.03
C LYS A 83 -1.59 6.45 -22.75
N HIS A 84 -1.46 7.20 -21.66
CA HIS A 84 -2.46 8.17 -21.21
C HIS A 84 -1.96 9.62 -21.27
N ILE A 85 -0.65 9.84 -21.09
CA ILE A 85 -0.07 11.18 -21.03
C ILE A 85 1.32 11.23 -21.67
N ARG A 86 1.71 12.41 -22.19
CA ARG A 86 3.08 12.65 -22.64
C ARG A 86 4.01 12.74 -21.43
N LEU A 87 4.87 11.73 -21.27
CA LEU A 87 5.83 11.67 -20.16
C LEU A 87 7.18 12.29 -20.53
N LYS A 88 7.67 13.14 -19.63
CA LYS A 88 9.08 13.50 -19.53
C LYS A 88 9.45 13.35 -18.05
N LEU A 89 10.10 12.23 -17.73
CA LEU A 89 10.57 11.89 -16.39
C LEU A 89 12.09 11.72 -16.46
N GLU A 90 12.77 12.14 -15.40
CA GLU A 90 14.20 11.89 -15.25
C GLU A 90 14.43 10.40 -15.01
N LYS A 91 15.50 9.84 -15.60
CA LYS A 91 15.93 8.47 -15.35
C LYS A 91 17.24 8.49 -14.57
N LYS A 92 17.26 7.91 -13.37
CA LYS A 92 18.46 7.74 -12.54
C LYS A 92 18.67 6.27 -12.26
N ASN A 93 19.88 5.75 -12.44
CA ASN A 93 20.22 4.34 -12.18
C ASN A 93 19.19 3.36 -12.78
N SER A 94 18.81 3.59 -14.03
CA SER A 94 17.82 2.80 -14.77
C SER A 94 16.35 2.88 -14.30
N ILE A 95 16.02 3.71 -13.30
CA ILE A 95 14.63 3.88 -12.82
C ILE A 95 14.12 5.29 -13.18
N TYR A 96 12.90 5.38 -13.70
CA TYR A 96 12.23 6.66 -13.94
C TYR A 96 11.71 7.24 -12.62
N LEU A 97 11.80 8.56 -12.46
CA LEU A 97 11.39 9.23 -11.22
C LEU A 97 10.33 10.29 -11.47
N ILE A 98 9.24 10.24 -10.68
CA ILE A 98 8.33 11.37 -10.54
C ILE A 98 8.88 12.26 -9.41
N PRO A 99 9.22 13.53 -9.71
CA PRO A 99 9.74 14.43 -8.69
C PRO A 99 8.66 14.74 -7.64
N ARG A 100 9.10 15.13 -6.44
CA ARG A 100 8.27 15.82 -5.45
C ARG A 100 8.78 17.26 -5.31
N PRO A 101 7.91 18.30 -5.32
CA PRO A 101 6.46 18.24 -5.45
C PRO A 101 5.96 17.61 -6.76
N CYS A 102 4.96 16.74 -6.64
CA CYS A 102 4.44 15.96 -7.75
C CYS A 102 3.63 16.84 -8.70
N LYS A 103 4.09 16.95 -9.95
CA LYS A 103 3.41 17.74 -11.01
C LYS A 103 1.99 17.25 -11.35
N TYR A 104 1.62 16.05 -10.93
CA TYR A 104 0.29 15.48 -11.17
C TYR A 104 -0.70 15.76 -10.04
N GLN A 105 -0.26 16.40 -8.96
CA GLN A 105 -1.09 16.78 -7.83
C GLN A 105 -1.93 18.01 -8.17
N LYS A 106 -3.24 17.94 -7.88
CA LYS A 106 -4.17 19.09 -7.96
C LYS A 106 -4.88 19.23 -6.61
N GLY A 107 -4.37 20.10 -5.74
CA GLY A 107 -4.81 20.14 -4.35
C GLY A 107 -4.46 18.84 -3.62
N TRP A 108 -5.45 18.13 -3.08
CA TRP A 108 -5.28 16.79 -2.50
C TRP A 108 -5.47 15.66 -3.53
N THR A 109 -6.01 15.97 -4.72
CA THR A 109 -6.33 14.98 -5.75
C THR A 109 -5.12 14.64 -6.62
N CYS A 110 -5.18 13.46 -7.25
CA CYS A 110 -4.16 12.97 -8.17
C CYS A 110 -4.74 12.88 -9.58
N SER A 111 -4.20 13.66 -10.52
CA SER A 111 -4.67 13.64 -11.93
C SER A 111 -4.39 12.34 -12.67
N ILE A 112 -3.45 11.53 -12.17
CA ILE A 112 -3.10 10.22 -12.72
C ILE A 112 -3.67 9.07 -11.87
N ASN A 113 -4.75 9.31 -11.10
CA ASN A 113 -5.24 8.33 -10.14
C ASN A 113 -5.58 6.96 -10.77
N SER A 114 -6.14 6.94 -11.98
CA SER A 114 -6.56 5.71 -12.69
C SER A 114 -5.39 4.86 -13.21
N PHE A 115 -4.22 5.45 -13.42
CA PHE A 115 -3.00 4.79 -13.89
C PHE A 115 -1.79 5.13 -13.01
N LYS A 116 -2.05 5.31 -11.70
CA LYS A 116 -1.06 5.68 -10.69
C LYS A 116 0.06 4.62 -10.62
N PRO A 117 1.33 5.01 -10.43
CA PRO A 117 2.43 4.06 -10.32
C PRO A 117 2.28 3.09 -9.14
N TYR A 118 2.86 1.89 -9.27
CA TYR A 118 2.90 0.87 -8.22
C TYR A 118 3.41 1.44 -6.89
N ALA A 119 4.50 2.19 -6.92
CA ALA A 119 5.10 2.78 -5.71
C ALA A 119 4.15 3.77 -5.00
N CYS A 120 3.36 4.54 -5.75
CA CYS A 120 2.35 5.41 -5.17
C CYS A 120 1.15 4.66 -4.59
N LEU A 121 0.78 3.51 -5.18
CA LEU A 121 -0.28 2.65 -4.66
C LEU A 121 0.13 1.89 -3.40
N SER A 122 1.44 1.76 -3.16
CA SER A 122 2.03 1.02 -2.05
C SER A 122 2.16 1.85 -0.77
N TYR A 123 1.91 3.16 -0.81
CA TYR A 123 2.14 4.05 0.33
C TYR A 123 0.90 4.17 1.26
N PRO A 124 1.06 4.15 2.60
CA PRO A 124 2.31 4.11 3.36
C PRO A 124 2.71 2.70 3.85
N PHE A 125 1.86 1.69 3.69
CA PHE A 125 2.02 0.41 4.39
C PHE A 125 2.92 -0.58 3.65
N ALA A 126 3.00 -0.47 2.33
CA ALA A 126 3.83 -1.28 1.44
C ALA A 126 4.99 -0.46 0.82
N THR A 127 5.27 0.75 1.31
CA THR A 127 6.49 1.50 0.96
C THR A 127 7.60 1.11 1.92
N GLU A 128 8.75 0.70 1.38
CA GLU A 128 9.87 0.23 2.20
C GLU A 128 10.39 1.33 3.13
N ASP A 129 10.67 2.56 2.65
CA ASP A 129 11.35 3.61 3.43
C ASP A 129 10.74 3.87 4.82
N GLU A 130 9.41 4.02 4.91
CA GLU A 130 8.72 4.27 6.18
C GLU A 130 8.65 3.02 7.07
N GLN A 131 8.78 1.84 6.46
CA GLN A 131 8.70 0.54 7.11
C GLN A 131 10.06 -0.12 7.35
N ILE A 132 11.19 0.43 6.87
CA ILE A 132 12.51 -0.22 6.89
C ILE A 132 12.84 -0.73 8.31
N GLU A 133 12.66 0.11 9.32
CA GLU A 133 12.96 -0.26 10.70
C GLU A 133 11.94 -1.26 11.27
N VAL A 134 10.68 -1.19 10.85
CA VAL A 134 9.67 -2.19 11.24
C VAL A 134 10.00 -3.55 10.64
N ILE A 135 10.38 -3.58 9.35
CA ILE A 135 10.77 -4.79 8.62
C ILE A 135 11.99 -5.44 9.28
N LYS A 136 13.05 -4.66 9.57
CA LYS A 136 14.28 -5.16 10.21
C LYS A 136 14.01 -5.79 11.58
N ASN A 137 13.09 -5.23 12.35
CA ASN A 137 12.78 -5.68 13.70
C ASN A 137 11.65 -6.72 13.77
N TYR A 138 10.98 -7.00 12.65
CA TYR A 138 9.85 -7.93 12.64
C TYR A 138 10.32 -9.39 12.74
N ASN A 139 9.90 -10.06 13.81
CA ASN A 139 10.29 -11.43 14.14
C ASN A 139 9.38 -12.52 13.53
N GLY A 140 8.44 -12.15 12.65
CA GLY A 140 7.50 -13.09 12.04
C GLY A 140 6.30 -13.47 12.90
N LYS A 141 6.14 -12.91 14.12
CA LYS A 141 5.02 -13.21 15.02
C LYS A 141 3.96 -12.11 14.97
N GLY A 142 2.70 -12.52 14.96
CA GLY A 142 1.55 -11.59 14.94
C GLY A 142 1.50 -10.67 13.72
N VAL A 143 0.70 -9.62 13.83
CA VAL A 143 0.60 -8.55 12.83
C VAL A 143 1.70 -7.52 13.10
N PRO A 144 2.43 -7.04 12.07
CA PRO A 144 3.41 -5.96 12.23
C PRO A 144 2.76 -4.68 12.76
N ASP A 145 3.47 -3.96 13.62
CA ASP A 145 3.08 -2.61 14.02
C ASP A 145 3.59 -1.59 12.99
N PHE A 146 2.78 -1.35 11.95
CA PHE A 146 3.18 -0.47 10.86
C PHE A 146 3.42 0.97 11.33
N ASN A 147 4.54 1.53 10.89
CA ASN A 147 4.84 2.94 11.09
C ASN A 147 4.07 3.78 10.07
N VAL A 148 3.25 4.73 10.53
CA VAL A 148 2.51 5.63 9.64
C VAL A 148 3.01 7.05 9.85
N PRO A 149 3.45 7.76 8.80
CA PRO A 149 3.96 9.11 8.93
C PRO A 149 2.98 10.04 9.61
N ASP A 150 3.48 10.95 10.43
CA ASP A 150 2.64 11.74 11.33
C ASP A 150 1.58 12.59 10.62
N PHE A 151 1.92 13.05 9.41
CA PHE A 151 1.04 13.84 8.58
C PHE A 151 -0.04 13.02 7.86
N CYS A 152 0.06 11.69 7.84
CA CYS A 152 -0.82 10.82 7.08
C CYS A 152 -2.06 10.44 7.91
N THR A 153 -3.01 11.37 8.03
CA THR A 153 -4.29 11.14 8.72
C THR A 153 -5.04 9.93 8.16
N ALA A 154 -4.98 9.73 6.84
CA ALA A 154 -5.62 8.61 6.15
C ALA A 154 -5.02 7.25 6.58
N GLY A 155 -3.69 7.15 6.62
CA GLY A 155 -3.00 5.97 7.10
C GLY A 155 -3.30 5.70 8.58
N LYS A 156 -3.34 6.74 9.42
CA LYS A 156 -3.68 6.60 10.85
C LYS A 156 -5.09 6.03 11.05
N LYS A 157 -6.07 6.49 10.26
CA LYS A 157 -7.44 5.96 10.25
C LYS A 157 -7.48 4.49 9.83
N VAL A 158 -6.78 4.11 8.76
CA VAL A 158 -6.69 2.72 8.31
C VAL A 158 -6.08 1.84 9.40
N LYS A 159 -4.95 2.26 9.97
CA LYS A 159 -4.29 1.52 11.05
C LYS A 159 -5.22 1.29 12.23
N ALA A 160 -5.91 2.34 12.70
CA ALA A 160 -6.86 2.21 13.81
C ALA A 160 -8.02 1.24 13.53
N LEU A 161 -8.57 1.26 12.31
CA LEU A 161 -9.64 0.34 11.91
C LEU A 161 -9.12 -1.10 11.86
N MET A 162 -7.98 -1.32 11.22
CA MET A 162 -7.36 -2.64 11.11
C MET A 162 -6.98 -3.19 12.48
N ASP A 163 -6.39 -2.39 13.36
CA ASP A 163 -6.00 -2.79 14.71
C ASP A 163 -7.23 -3.20 15.54
N SER A 164 -8.36 -2.48 15.40
CA SER A 164 -9.65 -2.84 16.00
C SER A 164 -10.18 -4.17 15.48
N LEU A 165 -10.12 -4.39 14.16
CA LEU A 165 -10.52 -5.64 13.53
C LEU A 165 -9.65 -6.83 14.00
N ILE A 166 -8.33 -6.64 14.05
CA ILE A 166 -7.38 -7.66 14.52
C ILE A 166 -7.60 -7.98 15.99
N LYS A 167 -7.85 -6.96 16.83
CA LYS A 167 -8.17 -7.17 18.24
C LYS A 167 -9.42 -8.03 18.43
N ASN A 168 -10.46 -7.80 17.63
CA ASN A 168 -11.68 -8.60 17.66
C ASN A 168 -11.40 -10.04 17.22
N LEU A 169 -10.71 -10.24 16.09
CA LEU A 169 -10.32 -11.57 15.63
C LEU A 169 -9.46 -12.32 16.66
N ARG A 170 -8.51 -11.64 17.30
CA ARG A 170 -7.69 -12.23 18.36
C ARG A 170 -8.54 -12.73 19.53
N LYS A 171 -9.54 -11.94 19.94
CA LYS A 171 -10.49 -12.32 21.00
C LYS A 171 -11.34 -13.52 20.59
N GLU A 172 -11.84 -13.55 19.36
CA GLU A 172 -12.68 -14.62 18.83
C GLU A 172 -11.91 -15.94 18.65
N LYS A 173 -10.65 -15.88 18.21
CA LYS A 173 -9.84 -17.06 17.89
C LYS A 173 -9.00 -17.57 19.06
N GLY A 174 -8.76 -16.75 20.08
CA GLY A 174 -7.83 -17.07 21.18
C GLY A 174 -6.36 -17.14 20.74
N ARG A 175 -6.01 -16.61 19.56
CA ARG A 175 -4.65 -16.57 18.99
C ARG A 175 -4.49 -15.40 18.03
N GLU A 176 -3.26 -15.14 17.58
CA GLU A 176 -3.02 -14.19 16.48
C GLU A 176 -3.76 -14.65 15.20
N PRO A 177 -4.47 -13.73 14.51
CA PRO A 177 -5.14 -14.07 13.27
C PRO A 177 -4.15 -14.26 12.12
N LYS A 178 -4.41 -15.25 11.28
CA LYS A 178 -3.69 -15.46 10.03
C LYS A 178 -4.04 -14.35 9.03
N PRO A 179 -3.16 -14.03 8.07
CA PRO A 179 -3.46 -12.99 7.08
C PRO A 179 -4.77 -13.21 6.31
N GLU A 180 -5.06 -14.44 5.89
CA GLU A 180 -6.33 -14.76 5.21
C GLU A 180 -7.56 -14.48 6.10
N GLU A 181 -7.47 -14.73 7.42
CA GLU A 181 -8.56 -14.42 8.35
C GLU A 181 -8.77 -12.91 8.46
N VAL A 182 -7.70 -12.13 8.45
CA VAL A 182 -7.76 -10.66 8.43
C VAL A 182 -8.36 -10.17 7.12
N LEU A 183 -7.96 -10.72 5.97
CA LEU A 183 -8.52 -10.36 4.68
C LEU A 183 -10.01 -10.68 4.59
N ILE A 184 -10.44 -11.88 4.99
CA ILE A 184 -11.86 -12.27 4.99
C ILE A 184 -12.67 -11.35 5.90
N ALA A 185 -12.19 -11.08 7.12
CA ALA A 185 -12.87 -10.19 8.05
C ALA A 185 -12.98 -8.76 7.48
N LEU A 186 -11.90 -8.24 6.89
CA LEU A 186 -11.90 -6.95 6.20
C LEU A 186 -12.94 -6.95 5.07
N LEU A 187 -13.00 -8.03 4.27
CA LEU A 187 -13.92 -8.22 3.16
C LEU A 187 -15.39 -8.40 3.58
N ASN A 188 -15.66 -8.66 4.86
CA ASN A 188 -17.02 -8.78 5.41
C ASN A 188 -17.40 -7.63 6.37
N ASP A 189 -16.48 -6.72 6.67
CA ASP A 189 -16.73 -5.63 7.59
C ASP A 189 -17.82 -4.68 7.06
N LYS A 190 -18.90 -4.51 7.83
CA LYS A 190 -20.04 -3.64 7.50
C LYS A 190 -19.83 -2.19 7.90
N ARG A 191 -18.73 -1.86 8.59
CA ARG A 191 -18.39 -0.49 9.06
C ARG A 191 -17.74 0.39 7.98
N ARG A 192 -17.83 -0.03 6.71
CA ARG A 192 -17.23 0.65 5.55
C ARG A 192 -17.95 1.94 5.21
#